data_AF-A0A7C1KLW1-F1
#
_entry.id   AF-A0A7C1KLW1-F1
#
_cell.length_a   1.000
_cell.length_b   1.000
_cell.length_c   1.000
_cell.angle_alpha   90.00
_cell.angle_beta   90.00
_cell.angle_gamma   90.00
#
_symmetry.space_group_name_H-M   'P 1'
#
loop_
_entity.id
_entity.type
_entity.pdbx_description
1 polymer ?
#
loop_
_entity_poly.entity_id
_entity_poly.type
_entity_poly.pdbx_seq_one_letter_code
_entity_poly.pdbx_strand_id
1 'polypeptide(L)'
;MPIPAKQIENVIHILTQWNPLGDKASTVHDLDNYKTEAIDILFHIDLGGPRNNPARVIQDVLNQAFDLELSIDDCLDAAGKIKNILN
;
A
#
# COMPACT_ATOMS: atom_id res chain seq x y z
N MET A 1 15.83 -8.69 -0.52
CA MET A 1 15.80 -9.19 -1.92
C MET A 1 15.34 -8.03 -2.80
N PRO A 2 15.73 -7.88 -4.08
CA PRO A 2 15.13 -6.85 -4.93
C PRO A 2 13.65 -7.17 -5.16
N ILE A 3 12.77 -6.19 -4.91
CA ILE A 3 11.33 -6.32 -5.14
C ILE A 3 11.09 -6.35 -6.67
N PRO A 4 10.41 -7.38 -7.23
CA PRO A 4 10.07 -7.43 -8.65
C PRO A 4 9.23 -6.23 -9.10
N ALA A 5 9.61 -5.60 -10.23
CA ALA A 5 8.89 -4.45 -10.79
C ALA A 5 7.39 -4.71 -11.02
N LYS A 6 7.04 -5.93 -11.46
CA LYS A 6 5.65 -6.34 -11.66
C LYS A 6 4.82 -6.37 -10.37
N GLN A 7 5.43 -6.67 -9.22
CA GLN A 7 4.73 -6.62 -7.94
C GLN A 7 4.43 -5.16 -7.57
N ILE A 8 5.40 -4.26 -7.76
CA ILE A 8 5.23 -2.82 -7.52
C ILE A 8 4.09 -2.28 -8.39
N GLU A 9 4.08 -2.57 -9.69
CA GLU A 9 3.03 -2.14 -10.62
C GLU A 9 1.63 -2.64 -10.21
N ASN A 10 1.52 -3.90 -9.78
CA ASN A 10 0.24 -4.44 -9.32
C ASN A 10 -0.25 -3.78 -8.03
N VAL A 11 0.65 -3.49 -7.08
CA VAL A 11 0.29 -2.79 -5.84
C VAL A 11 -0.10 -1.34 -6.13
N ILE A 12 0.64 -0.64 -6.99
CA ILE A 12 0.28 0.70 -7.50
C ILE A 12 -1.14 0.68 -8.06
N HIS A 13 -1.45 -0.31 -8.91
CA HIS A 13 -2.78 -0.43 -9.49
C HIS A 13 -3.86 -0.60 -8.41
N ILE A 14 -3.64 -1.45 -7.41
CA ILE A 14 -4.58 -1.63 -6.29
C ILE A 14 -4.80 -0.31 -5.53
N LEU A 15 -3.73 0.37 -5.13
CA LEU A 15 -3.81 1.63 -4.38
C LEU A 15 -4.46 2.73 -5.20
N THR A 16 -4.17 2.80 -6.50
CA THR A 16 -4.79 3.77 -7.41
C THR A 16 -6.29 3.51 -7.61
N GLN A 17 -6.70 2.24 -7.75
CA GLN A 17 -8.12 1.89 -7.88
C GLN A 17 -8.90 2.09 -6.58
N TRP A 18 -8.26 1.82 -5.44
CA TRP A 18 -8.87 2.06 -4.13
C TRP A 18 -8.96 3.56 -3.80
N ASN A 19 -7.93 4.32 -4.16
CA ASN A 19 -7.77 5.74 -3.91
C ASN A 19 -8.02 6.13 -2.43
N PRO A 20 -7.14 5.71 -1.49
CA PRO A 20 -7.30 6.01 -0.07
C PRO A 20 -7.33 7.52 0.26
N LEU A 21 -6.83 8.37 -0.65
CA LEU A 21 -6.89 9.82 -0.52
C LEU A 21 -8.24 10.43 -0.93
N GLY A 22 -9.09 9.67 -1.63
CA GLY A 22 -10.33 10.20 -2.20
C GLY A 22 -10.07 11.46 -3.04
N ASP A 23 -10.84 12.51 -2.79
CA ASP A 23 -10.72 13.79 -3.50
C ASP A 23 -9.38 14.50 -3.26
N LYS A 24 -8.70 14.20 -2.13
CA LYS A 24 -7.39 14.79 -1.79
C LYS A 24 -6.29 14.33 -2.72
N ALA A 25 -6.47 13.25 -3.48
CA ALA A 25 -5.48 12.77 -4.45
C ALA A 25 -5.09 13.87 -5.46
N SER A 26 -6.06 14.69 -5.87
CA SER A 26 -5.85 15.82 -6.79
C SER A 26 -5.00 16.96 -6.20
N THR A 27 -4.84 16.99 -4.89
CA THR A 27 -4.10 18.03 -4.16
C THR A 27 -2.67 17.63 -3.83
N VAL A 28 -2.31 16.35 -3.98
CA VAL A 28 -0.97 15.84 -3.75
C VAL A 28 -0.18 15.91 -5.07
N HIS A 29 0.59 17.00 -5.24
CA HIS A 29 1.36 17.25 -6.46
C HIS A 29 2.33 16.11 -6.83
N ASP A 30 2.92 15.46 -5.83
CA ASP A 30 3.97 14.44 -6.03
C ASP A 30 3.49 13.01 -5.71
N LEU A 31 2.19 12.73 -5.87
CA LEU A 31 1.61 11.44 -5.49
C LEU A 31 2.23 10.23 -6.21
N ASP A 32 2.77 10.42 -7.42
CA ASP A 32 3.36 9.38 -8.29
C ASP A 32 2.56 8.06 -8.32
N ASN A 33 1.22 8.16 -8.33
CA ASN A 33 0.28 7.05 -8.26
C ASN A 33 0.61 6.02 -7.15
N TYR A 34 1.01 6.48 -5.97
CA TYR A 34 1.33 5.63 -4.82
C TYR A 34 2.58 4.74 -4.99
N LYS A 35 3.50 5.08 -5.91
CA LYS A 35 4.67 4.25 -6.19
C LYS A 35 5.59 4.08 -4.99
N THR A 36 5.86 5.16 -4.26
CA THR A 36 6.71 5.13 -3.06
C THR A 36 6.07 4.23 -2.00
N GLU A 37 4.77 4.39 -1.77
CA GLU A 37 4.04 3.64 -0.75
C GLU A 37 3.91 2.16 -1.14
N ALA A 38 3.75 1.86 -2.43
CA ALA A 38 3.74 0.49 -2.93
C ALA A 38 5.07 -0.23 -2.65
N ILE A 39 6.21 0.46 -2.83
CA ILE A 39 7.54 -0.09 -2.53
C ILE A 39 7.66 -0.33 -1.02
N ASP A 40 7.27 0.64 -0.20
CA ASP A 40 7.37 0.53 1.25
C ASP A 40 6.47 -0.58 1.80
N ILE A 41 5.23 -0.72 1.31
CA ILE A 41 4.34 -1.80 1.70
C ILE A 41 4.97 -3.16 1.39
N LEU A 42 5.47 -3.35 0.17
CA LEU A 42 6.10 -4.61 -0.25
C LEU A 42 7.36 -4.90 0.58
N PHE A 43 8.19 -3.88 0.81
CA PHE A 43 9.39 -4.00 1.62
C PHE A 43 9.09 -4.43 3.06
N HIS A 44 8.12 -3.77 3.71
CA HIS A 44 7.76 -4.10 5.08
C HIS A 44 7.09 -5.48 5.19
N ILE A 45 6.25 -5.87 4.22
CA ILE A 45 5.67 -7.21 4.18
C ILE A 45 6.76 -8.28 4.08
N ASP A 46 7.73 -8.12 3.17
CA ASP A 46 8.87 -9.05 3.04
C ASP A 46 9.71 -9.12 4.32
N LEU A 47 10.00 -7.97 4.93
CA LEU A 47 10.82 -7.87 6.15
C LEU A 47 10.15 -8.50 7.38
N GLY A 48 8.83 -8.36 7.52
CA GLY A 48 8.09 -8.81 8.70
C GLY A 48 7.83 -10.34 8.76
N GLY A 49 8.12 -11.08 7.69
CA GLY A 49 7.97 -12.53 7.63
C GLY A 49 6.50 -13.03 7.75
N PRO A 50 6.29 -14.33 8.01
CA PRO A 50 4.97 -14.99 7.89
C PRO A 50 3.88 -14.48 8.84
N ARG A 51 4.26 -13.75 9.90
CA ARG A 51 3.33 -13.21 10.90
C ARG A 51 2.96 -11.75 10.64
N ASN A 52 3.53 -11.13 9.60
CA ASN A 52 3.23 -9.75 9.31
C ASN A 52 1.78 -9.61 8.84
N ASN A 53 1.06 -8.62 9.38
CA ASN A 53 -0.31 -8.33 8.98
C ASN A 53 -0.28 -7.28 7.86
N PRO A 54 -0.57 -7.64 6.60
CA PRO A 54 -0.50 -6.69 5.49
C PRO A 54 -1.41 -5.47 5.67
N ALA A 55 -2.58 -5.64 6.31
CA ALA A 55 -3.48 -4.52 6.58
C ALA A 55 -2.86 -3.50 7.54
N ARG A 56 -2.11 -3.96 8.54
CA ARG A 56 -1.39 -3.08 9.47
C ARG A 56 -0.27 -2.32 8.77
N VAL A 57 0.50 -3.00 7.91
CA VAL A 57 1.56 -2.36 7.12
C VAL A 57 0.98 -1.29 6.20
N ILE A 58 -0.08 -1.59 5.46
CA ILE A 58 -0.74 -0.64 4.56
C ILE A 58 -1.25 0.57 5.35
N GLN A 59 -1.92 0.34 6.48
CA GLN A 59 -2.39 1.40 7.38
C GLN A 59 -1.23 2.30 7.81
N ASP A 60 -0.15 1.73 8.35
CA ASP A 60 0.97 2.49 8.89
C ASP A 60 1.68 3.30 7.79
N VAL A 61 1.91 2.72 6.60
CA VAL A 61 2.56 3.41 5.48
C VAL A 61 1.70 4.56 4.95
N LEU A 62 0.41 4.32 4.67
CA LEU A 62 -0.45 5.35 4.07
C LEU A 62 -0.79 6.47 5.05
N ASN A 63 -1.02 6.15 6.32
CA ASN A 63 -1.27 7.16 7.34
C ASN A 63 -0.04 8.05 7.54
N GLN A 64 1.18 7.49 7.55
CA GLN A 64 2.41 8.26 7.68
C GLN A 64 2.72 9.10 6.43
N ALA A 65 2.54 8.53 5.23
CA ALA A 65 2.86 9.21 3.98
C ALA A 65 1.93 10.40 3.70
N PHE A 66 0.66 10.29 4.09
CA PHE A 66 -0.38 11.22 3.67
C PHE A 66 -1.17 11.88 4.81
N ASP A 67 -0.73 11.70 6.05
CA ASP A 67 -1.42 12.22 7.24
C ASP A 67 -2.91 11.82 7.27
N LEU A 68 -3.15 10.51 7.07
CA LEU A 68 -4.48 9.91 7.09
C LEU A 68 -4.77 9.24 8.44
N GLU A 69 -6.05 8.97 8.68
CA GLU A 69 -6.54 8.26 9.86
C GLU A 69 -7.25 6.96 9.46
N LEU A 70 -6.72 6.23 8.47
CA LEU A 70 -7.29 4.94 8.06
C LEU A 70 -7.28 3.96 9.24
N SER A 71 -8.38 3.23 9.41
CA SER A 71 -8.47 2.09 10.32
C SER A 71 -7.89 0.83 9.68
N ILE A 72 -7.69 -0.22 10.47
CA ILE A 72 -7.31 -1.54 9.94
C ILE A 72 -8.39 -2.07 8.99
N ASP A 73 -9.66 -1.83 9.31
CA ASP A 73 -10.81 -2.33 8.55
C ASP A 73 -10.84 -1.72 7.14
N ASP A 74 -10.51 -0.43 7.02
CA ASP A 74 -10.38 0.25 5.72
C ASP A 74 -9.32 -0.40 4.82
N CYS A 75 -8.29 -0.99 5.44
CA CYS A 75 -7.16 -1.59 4.75
C CYS A 75 -7.35 -3.07 4.41
N LEU A 76 -8.40 -3.74 4.91
CA LEU A 76 -8.56 -5.20 4.78
C LEU A 76 -8.71 -5.67 3.33
N ASP A 77 -9.49 -4.96 2.51
CA ASP A 77 -9.71 -5.34 1.11
C ASP A 77 -8.42 -5.18 0.29
N ALA A 78 -7.74 -4.04 0.43
CA ALA A 78 -6.44 -3.79 -0.19
C ALA A 78 -5.40 -4.83 0.25
N ALA A 79 -5.34 -5.15 1.54
CA ALA A 79 -4.46 -6.17 2.10
C ALA A 79 -4.71 -7.56 1.50
N GLY A 80 -5.97 -7.94 1.32
CA GLY A 80 -6.34 -9.20 0.67
C GLY A 80 -5.84 -9.28 -0.78
N LYS A 81 -6.04 -8.20 -1.55
CA LYS A 81 -5.56 -8.12 -2.95
C LYS A 81 -4.03 -8.17 -3.04
N ILE A 82 -3.33 -7.44 -2.17
CA ILE A 82 -1.86 -7.41 -2.14
C ILE A 82 -1.29 -8.77 -1.72
N LYS A 83 -1.89 -9.43 -0.72
CA LYS A 83 -1.48 -10.78 -0.32
C LYS A 83 -1.60 -11.80 -1.45
N ASN A 84 -2.61 -11.68 -2.30
CA ASN A 84 -2.79 -12.56 -3.46
C ASN A 84 -1.75 -12.33 -4.57
N ILE A 85 -1.06 -11.18 -4.60
CA ILE A 85 0.05 -10.92 -5.54
C ILE A 85 1.36 -11.58 -5.05
N LEU A 86 1.48 -11.78 -3.73
CA LEU A 86 2.69 -12.27 -3.07
C LEU A 86 2.73 -13.80 -2.92
N ASN A 87 1.58 -14.48 -3.02
CA ASN A 87 1.46 -15.94 -3.07
C ASN A 87 1.64 -16.47 -4.49
#